data_AF-A0A7X7KER6-F1
#
_entry.id   AF-A0A7X7KER6-F1
#
_cell.length_a   1.000
_cell.length_b   1.000
_cell.length_c   1.000
_cell.angle_alpha   90.00
_cell.angle_beta   90.00
_cell.angle_gamma   90.00
#
_symmetry.space_group_name_H-M   'P 1'
#
loop_
_entity.id
_entity.type
_entity.pdbx_description
1 polymer ?
#
loop_
_entity_poly.entity_id
_entity_poly.type
_entity_poly.pdbx_seq_one_letter_code
_entity_poly.pdbx_strand_id
1 'polypeptide(L)' 'LQADEKTIEGDPILVADTLGAGKGETVMITSDGIGAREMLGCNTSPVRWTVLGIRDR' A
#
# COMPACT_ATOMS: atom_id res chain seq x y z
N LEU A 1 -6.69 0.21 19.32
CA LEU A 1 -5.36 0.84 19.50
C LEU A 1 -5.25 1.95 18.47
N GLN A 2 -4.76 3.11 18.88
CA GLN A 2 -4.46 4.20 17.96
C GLN A 2 -2.97 4.08 17.64
N ALA A 3 -2.61 4.03 16.35
CA ALA A 3 -1.21 3.96 15.95
C ALA A 3 -0.48 5.22 16.45
N ASP A 4 0.65 5.04 17.12
CA ASP A 4 1.44 6.14 17.71
C ASP A 4 2.47 6.74 16.74
N GLU A 5 2.44 6.28 15.48
CA GLU A 5 3.36 6.60 14.38
C GLU A 5 4.85 6.29 14.64
N LYS A 6 5.18 5.74 15.80
CA LYS A 6 6.58 5.48 16.21
C LYS A 6 6.90 4.00 16.20
N THR A 7 5.91 3.17 16.46
CA THR A 7 6.08 1.72 16.52
C THR A 7 5.49 1.06 15.28
N ILE A 8 6.25 0.15 14.69
CA ILE A 8 5.75 -0.71 13.61
C ILE A 8 4.96 -1.83 14.28
N GLU A 9 3.66 -1.86 14.03
CA GLU A 9 2.75 -2.86 14.57
C GLU A 9 2.34 -3.88 13.50
N GLY A 10 2.20 -5.14 13.90
CA GLY A 10 1.67 -6.22 13.06
C GLY A 10 2.72 -6.95 12.21
N ASP A 11 2.23 -7.87 11.40
CA ASP A 11 3.03 -8.70 10.51
C ASP A 11 3.34 -8.00 9.18
N PRO A 12 4.47 -8.32 8.54
CA PRO A 12 4.77 -7.79 7.21
C PRO A 12 3.76 -8.29 6.18
N ILE A 13 3.38 -7.41 5.25
CA ILE A 13 2.51 -7.72 4.12
C ILE A 13 3.17 -7.32 2.80
N LEU A 14 2.85 -8.06 1.75
CA LEU A 14 3.29 -7.74 0.39
C LEU A 14 2.29 -6.75 -0.24
N VAL A 15 2.83 -5.68 -0.81
CA VAL A 15 2.05 -4.58 -1.40
C VAL A 15 2.61 -4.28 -2.78
N ALA A 16 1.74 -4.14 -3.78
CA ALA A 16 2.14 -3.71 -5.11
C ALA A 16 2.30 -2.19 -5.14
N ASP A 17 3.40 -1.72 -5.72
CA ASP A 17 3.72 -0.31 -5.81
C ASP A 17 3.82 0.13 -7.28
N THR A 18 3.08 1.20 -7.61
CA THR A 18 3.09 1.85 -8.92
C THR A 18 3.55 3.32 -8.82
N LEU A 19 3.84 3.80 -7.61
CA LEU A 19 4.23 5.19 -7.33
C LEU A 19 5.75 5.35 -7.13
N GLY A 20 6.47 4.26 -6.88
CA GLY A 20 7.93 4.26 -6.78
C GLY A 20 8.45 4.53 -5.37
N ALA A 21 7.77 4.01 -4.36
CA ALA A 21 8.16 4.12 -2.96
C ALA A 21 9.54 3.50 -2.70
N GLY A 22 10.40 4.29 -2.08
CA GLY A 22 11.75 3.90 -1.68
C GLY A 22 11.77 3.16 -0.33
N LYS A 23 12.90 2.48 -0.05
CA LYS A 23 13.13 1.86 1.25
C LYS A 23 13.12 2.93 2.35
N GLY A 24 12.28 2.73 3.37
CA GLY A 24 12.19 3.58 4.55
C GLY A 24 11.14 4.68 4.44
N GLU A 25 10.49 4.84 3.29
CA GLU A 25 9.37 5.76 3.14
C GLU A 25 8.11 5.21 3.85
N THR A 26 7.31 6.13 4.40
CA THR A 26 6.02 5.79 4.97
C THR A 26 4.97 5.91 3.87
N VAL A 27 4.18 4.85 3.70
CA VAL A 27 3.15 4.77 2.65
C VAL A 27 1.77 4.53 3.24
N MET A 28 0.76 5.03 2.55
CA MET A 28 -0.63 4.65 2.75
C MET A 28 -0.94 3.48 1.81
N ILE A 29 -1.61 2.44 2.31
CA ILE A 29 -1.99 1.27 1.53
C ILE A 29 -3.51 1.09 1.56
N THR A 30 -4.04 0.43 0.53
CA THR A 30 -5.45 0.05 0.47
C THR A 30 -5.61 -1.43 0.13
N SER A 31 -6.68 -2.05 0.66
CA SER A 31 -7.10 -3.40 0.27
C SER A 31 -8.20 -3.41 -0.79
N ASP A 32 -8.58 -2.24 -1.33
CA ASP A 32 -9.58 -2.17 -2.38
C ASP A 32 -9.08 -2.87 -3.65
N GLY A 33 -9.69 -4.02 -3.94
CA GLY A 33 -9.33 -4.84 -5.08
C GLY A 33 -9.82 -4.27 -6.42
N ILE A 34 -10.89 -3.47 -6.41
CA ILE A 34 -11.38 -2.84 -7.65
C ILE A 34 -10.41 -1.72 -8.03
N GLY A 35 -10.11 -0.81 -7.11
CA GLY A 35 -9.09 0.22 -7.31
C GLY A 35 -7.72 -0.37 -7.69
N ALA A 36 -7.31 -1.49 -7.07
CA ALA A 36 -6.07 -2.17 -7.43
C ALA A 36 -6.06 -2.66 -8.90
N ARG A 37 -7.17 -3.22 -9.40
CA ARG A 37 -7.29 -3.67 -10.79
C ARG A 37 -7.24 -2.52 -11.78
N GLU A 38 -7.92 -1.42 -11.45
CA GLU A 38 -7.91 -0.19 -12.26
C GLU A 38 -6.50 0.39 -12.34
N MET A 39 -5.82 0.54 -11.20
CA MET A 39 -4.45 1.04 -11.10
C MET A 39 -3.45 0.18 -11.91
N LEU A 40 -3.61 -1.14 -11.87
CA LEU A 40 -2.73 -2.07 -12.58
C LEU A 40 -3.12 -2.27 -14.06
N GLY A 41 -4.24 -1.69 -14.51
CA GLY A 41 -4.77 -1.93 -15.86
C GLY A 41 -5.10 -3.41 -16.14
N CYS A 42 -5.37 -4.19 -15.09
CA CYS A 42 -5.58 -5.63 -15.18
C CYS A 42 -6.80 -6.05 -14.37
N ASN A 43 -7.94 -6.23 -15.05
CA ASN A 43 -9.23 -6.52 -14.41
C ASN A 43 -9.30 -7.90 -13.74
N THR A 44 -8.39 -8.82 -14.09
CA THR A 44 -8.29 -10.15 -13.46
C THR A 44 -7.15 -10.24 -12.45
N SER A 45 -6.51 -9.11 -12.11
CA SER A 45 -5.41 -9.07 -11.16
C SER A 45 -5.84 -9.63 -9.79
N PRO A 46 -5.05 -10.56 -9.21
CA PRO A 46 -5.29 -11.07 -7.86
C PRO A 46 -4.70 -10.17 -6.76
N VAL A 47 -4.07 -9.05 -7.12
CA VAL A 47 -3.43 -8.15 -6.15
C VAL A 47 -4.47 -7.61 -5.17
N ARG A 48 -4.19 -7.77 -3.88
CA ARG A 48 -5.07 -7.31 -2.79
C ARG A 48 -4.64 -5.98 -2.20
N TRP A 49 -3.34 -5.78 -2.03
CA TRP A 49 -2.78 -4.59 -1.40
C TRP A 49 -2.00 -3.75 -2.40
N THR A 50 -2.29 -2.45 -2.44
CA THR A 50 -1.60 -1.48 -3.27
C THR A 50 -1.17 -0.26 -2.45
N VAL A 51 -0.07 0.36 -2.86
CA VAL A 51 0.32 1.69 -2.38
C VAL A 51 -0.66 2.71 -2.94
N LEU A 52 -1.34 3.43 -2.06
CA LEU A 52 -2.27 4.50 -2.41
C LEU A 52 -1.57 5.86 -2.49
N GLY A 53 -0.51 6.05 -1.69
CA GLY A 53 0.26 7.29 -1.65
C GLY A 53 1.49 7.18 -0.76
N ILE A 54 2.46 8.06 -1.01
CA ILE A 54 3.68 8.21 -0.21
C ILE A 54 3.48 9.43 0.69
N ARG A 55 3.79 9.30 1.99
CA ARG A 55 3.68 10.40 2.94
C ARG A 55 4.84 11.38 2.73
N ASP A 56 4.52 12.66 2.54
CA ASP A 56 5.53 13.72 2.40
C ASP A 56 6.30 13.96 3.71
N ARG A 57 5.59 14.25 4.81
CA ARG A 57 6.12 14.50 6.16
C ARG A 57 5.11 14.08 7.21
#